data_AF-A0A5N8VM57-F1
#
_entry.id   AF-A0A5N8VM57-F1
#
_cell.length_a   1.000
_cell.length_b   1.000
_cell.length_c   1.000
_cell.angle_alpha   90.00
_cell.angle_beta   90.00
_cell.angle_gamma   90.00
#
_symmetry.space_group_name_H-M   'P 1'
#
loop_
_entity.id
_entity.type
_entity.pdbx_description
1 polymer ?
#
loop_
_entity_poly.entity_id
_entity_poly.type
_entity_poly.pdbx_seq_one_letter_code
_entity_poly.pdbx_strand_id
1 'polypeptide(L)'
;MERARGTTPDRPRERAPEPALELLVHGVGGATPEKMLNDPRTVRITGDDTAAVYRRAEDVDAERGPGDRRSGPVPEAYVWSNLTSGDGTRALWLLLLPFMVVNLAHWMRPGARGRPRAVRLYGLLVRLAALTLTVLLVAAVCEVALDLTAWQCAGTPACAARHSWLGFLAAAGPHDGWWSRPGRRLALAAVLPAVLTALLWYLSHRTWSAYESQQPLVHAAGPEPRADRTALGRPGFWYGRRLVARLRAAHTAAGLLTVAAAVAAPAARFDRRPGGPAALDTLGRLLEAALVAAAVGVVWVVCRRGRSEHRLDRALDGHLVHRLPPAALALLLLLLSLVYAGWERPHWRSHGRLAGDATFGTLALAQGLIVLALAAVAHVLYRSDPAPRTVLRGLAGPAVALLACALGGVMSGGVSQRVADWLDGTKTSIPGPPVLLTWQASVIPALLAVLLVLCGGLGHAVWRLRRAERAAVDRDYPAETKDPARTRRIAGARALASLTDRGPLVIAVTAGTTLLLGTAALVGALSTGRTPAGAADGTPALLHGAADAAQALGSWLIGLGFIVFVTWGRRAYKDATARRTIGILWDVGTFWPRAAHP
;
A
#
# COMPACT_ATOMS: atom_id res chain seq x y z
N MET A 1 46.89 -34.64 71.64
CA MET A 1 47.48 -34.42 70.30
C MET A 1 46.36 -34.11 69.35
N GLU A 2 46.37 -32.86 68.91
CA GLU A 2 45.28 -32.12 68.30
C GLU A 2 45.49 -32.02 66.78
N ARG A 3 44.38 -31.91 66.05
CA ARG A 3 44.20 -31.33 64.69
C ARG A 3 43.93 -32.29 63.54
N ALA A 4 42.65 -32.62 63.42
CA ALA A 4 41.98 -32.85 62.15
C ALA A 4 42.12 -31.59 61.26
N ARG A 5 42.68 -31.75 60.06
CA ARG A 5 42.67 -30.72 59.01
C ARG A 5 41.30 -30.75 58.35
N GLY A 6 40.49 -29.73 58.60
CA GLY A 6 39.22 -29.51 57.92
C GLY A 6 39.45 -29.29 56.43
N THR A 7 38.77 -30.08 55.61
CA THR A 7 38.49 -29.78 54.21
C THR A 7 37.45 -28.66 54.19
N THR A 8 37.89 -27.45 53.84
CA THR A 8 37.01 -26.33 53.51
C THR A 8 36.11 -26.73 52.35
N PRO A 9 34.77 -26.59 52.45
CA PRO A 9 33.90 -26.77 51.29
C PRO A 9 34.21 -25.67 50.28
N ASP A 10 34.39 -26.07 49.03
CA ASP A 10 34.61 -25.21 47.87
C ASP A 10 33.49 -24.16 47.83
N ARG A 11 33.80 -22.89 48.09
CA ARG A 11 32.83 -21.81 47.89
C ARG A 11 32.46 -21.81 46.41
N PRO A 12 31.17 -21.72 46.03
CA PRO A 12 30.83 -21.50 44.63
C PRO A 12 31.57 -20.24 44.18
N ARG A 13 32.44 -20.36 43.17
CA ARG A 13 33.04 -19.21 42.48
C ARG A 13 31.90 -18.27 42.13
N GLU A 14 31.82 -17.12 42.80
CA GLU A 14 30.97 -16.02 42.36
C GLU A 14 31.31 -15.79 40.88
N ARG A 15 30.34 -16.02 39.99
CA ARG A 15 30.52 -15.67 38.57
C ARG A 15 30.92 -14.20 38.56
N ALA A 16 32.06 -13.90 37.94
CA ALA A 16 32.42 -12.53 37.64
C ALA A 16 31.20 -11.85 37.00
N PRO A 17 30.88 -10.61 37.38
CA PRO A 17 29.72 -9.92 36.84
C PRO A 17 29.81 -9.91 35.31
N GLU A 18 28.75 -10.37 34.64
CA GLU A 18 28.68 -10.33 33.19
C GLU A 18 28.93 -8.88 32.71
N PRO A 19 29.73 -8.68 31.65
CA PRO A 19 30.02 -7.34 31.17
C PRO A 19 28.72 -6.63 30.79
N ALA A 20 28.58 -5.37 31.23
CA ALA A 20 27.47 -4.56 30.78
C ALA A 20 27.53 -4.40 29.25
N LEU A 21 26.38 -4.55 28.58
CA LEU A 21 26.27 -4.40 27.12
C LEU A 21 25.55 -3.09 26.77
N GLU A 22 26.02 -2.39 25.75
CA GLU A 22 25.36 -1.22 25.16
C GLU A 22 24.89 -1.57 23.75
N LEU A 23 23.58 -1.57 23.51
CA LEU A 23 23.03 -1.83 22.17
C LEU A 23 22.85 -0.52 21.40
N LEU A 24 23.70 -0.31 20.40
CA LEU A 24 23.59 0.78 19.44
C LEU A 24 22.62 0.38 18.33
N VAL A 25 21.57 1.18 18.11
CA VAL A 25 20.57 0.96 17.06
C VAL A 25 20.49 2.21 16.19
N HIS A 26 20.76 2.06 14.89
CA HIS A 26 20.66 3.19 13.97
C HIS A 26 19.19 3.54 13.66
N GLY A 27 18.96 4.82 13.33
CA GLY A 27 17.66 5.31 12.86
C GLY A 27 17.37 4.98 11.38
N VAL A 28 16.35 5.66 10.84
CA VAL A 28 15.91 5.55 9.44
C VAL A 28 17.01 5.96 8.46
N GLY A 29 17.11 5.24 7.33
CA GLY A 29 18.13 5.48 6.28
C GLY A 29 19.40 4.64 6.43
N GLY A 30 19.56 3.95 7.56
CA GLY A 30 20.63 2.98 7.79
C GLY A 30 21.96 3.57 8.25
N ALA A 31 22.78 2.73 8.90
CA ALA A 31 24.19 2.97 9.17
C ALA A 31 25.00 1.69 8.94
N THR A 32 26.32 1.81 8.82
CA THR A 32 27.23 0.65 8.75
C THR A 32 27.75 0.36 10.16
N PRO A 33 28.12 -0.90 10.47
CA PRO A 33 28.63 -1.24 11.79
C PRO A 33 29.90 -0.43 12.12
N GLU A 34 30.75 -0.12 11.14
CA GLU A 34 31.97 0.66 11.34
C GLU A 34 31.67 2.09 11.79
N LYS A 35 30.61 2.70 11.24
CA LYS A 35 30.18 4.05 11.64
C LYS A 35 29.54 4.06 13.02
N MET A 36 28.80 3.02 13.37
CA MET A 36 28.13 2.92 14.66
C MET A 36 29.13 2.66 15.78
N LEU A 37 30.09 1.75 15.55
CA LEU A 37 31.12 1.38 16.52
C LEU A 37 32.35 2.29 16.47
N ASN A 38 32.42 3.20 15.50
CA ASN A 38 33.57 4.05 15.20
C ASN A 38 34.87 3.25 15.07
N ASP A 39 34.80 2.07 14.45
CA ASP A 39 35.92 1.13 14.29
C ASP A 39 35.85 0.45 12.92
N PRO A 40 36.93 0.45 12.11
CA PRO A 40 36.93 -0.23 10.80
C PRO A 40 36.91 -1.76 10.88
N ARG A 41 37.24 -2.37 12.03
CA ARG A 41 37.32 -3.81 12.24
C ARG A 41 36.13 -4.29 13.05
N THR A 42 35.03 -4.55 12.36
CA THR A 42 33.81 -5.09 12.98
C THR A 42 33.65 -6.57 12.68
N VAL A 43 33.10 -7.31 13.64
CA VAL A 43 32.85 -8.75 13.55
C VAL A 43 31.38 -9.01 13.82
N ARG A 44 30.73 -9.77 12.93
CA ARG A 44 29.35 -10.22 13.12
C ARG A 44 29.31 -11.30 14.21
N ILE A 45 28.58 -11.03 15.28
CA ILE A 45 28.42 -11.95 16.42
C ILE A 45 27.22 -12.86 16.22
N THR A 46 26.10 -12.31 15.72
CA THR A 46 24.87 -13.07 15.47
C THR A 46 24.04 -12.41 14.37
N GLY A 47 23.13 -13.17 13.77
CA GLY A 47 22.32 -12.74 12.63
C GLY A 47 22.91 -13.13 11.28
N ASP A 48 22.46 -12.46 10.22
CA ASP A 48 22.80 -12.78 8.83
C ASP A 48 23.19 -11.53 8.03
N ASP A 49 23.19 -11.59 6.70
CA ASP A 49 23.54 -10.43 5.85
C ASP A 49 22.39 -9.39 5.79
N THR A 50 21.21 -9.72 6.32
CA THR A 50 20.01 -8.87 6.29
C THR A 50 19.86 -8.07 7.58
N ALA A 51 20.03 -8.71 8.74
CA ALA A 51 20.05 -8.05 10.03
C ALA A 51 20.97 -8.79 11.00
N ALA A 52 21.88 -8.07 11.64
CA ALA A 52 22.89 -8.67 12.50
C ALA A 52 23.38 -7.73 13.59
N VAL A 53 23.97 -8.35 14.63
CA VAL A 53 24.68 -7.66 15.70
C VAL A 53 26.18 -7.77 15.44
N TYR A 54 26.85 -6.63 15.49
CA TYR A 54 28.29 -6.50 15.30
C TYR A 54 28.96 -5.99 16.56
N ARG A 55 30.17 -6.46 16.82
CA ARG A 55 31.10 -5.90 17.83
C ARG A 55 32.37 -5.43 17.16
N ARG A 56 33.15 -4.61 17.87
CA ARG A 56 34.55 -4.35 17.53
C ARG A 56 35.34 -5.65 17.65
N ALA A 57 36.36 -5.84 16.83
CA ALA A 57 37.17 -7.05 16.86
C ALA A 57 37.81 -7.34 18.24
N GLU A 58 38.14 -6.30 19.00
CA GLU A 58 38.67 -6.38 20.37
C GLU A 58 37.64 -6.77 21.43
N ASP A 59 36.35 -6.64 21.11
CA ASP A 59 35.21 -6.85 22.01
C ASP A 59 34.53 -8.21 21.81
N VAL A 60 35.01 -9.04 20.87
CA VAL A 60 34.39 -10.33 20.53
C VAL A 60 34.33 -11.27 21.74
N ASP A 61 35.43 -11.45 22.46
CA ASP A 61 35.55 -12.33 23.62
C ASP A 61 35.27 -11.60 24.96
N ALA A 62 34.47 -10.54 24.93
CA ALA A 62 34.26 -9.71 26.11
C ALA A 62 33.66 -10.44 27.30
N GLU A 63 32.87 -11.50 27.09
CA GLU A 63 32.33 -12.33 28.16
C GLU A 63 33.33 -13.34 28.75
N ARG A 64 34.50 -13.55 28.11
CA ARG A 64 35.50 -14.55 28.52
C ARG A 64 36.73 -13.96 29.22
N GLY A 65 36.91 -12.64 29.16
CA GLY A 65 38.07 -11.95 29.76
C GLY A 65 37.87 -11.61 31.25
N PRO A 66 38.96 -11.53 32.05
CA PRO A 66 38.87 -11.03 33.43
C PRO A 66 38.37 -9.57 33.43
N GLY A 67 37.32 -9.29 34.21
CA GLY A 67 36.57 -8.03 34.23
C GLY A 67 37.33 -6.78 34.66
N ASP A 68 38.61 -6.90 35.04
CA ASP A 68 39.40 -5.84 35.68
C ASP A 68 39.96 -4.76 34.73
N ARG A 69 39.79 -4.86 33.40
CA ARG A 69 40.37 -3.90 32.44
C ARG A 69 39.37 -2.98 31.71
N ARG A 70 38.05 -3.10 31.95
CA ARG A 70 37.06 -2.32 31.19
C ARG A 70 36.36 -1.28 32.06
N SER A 71 36.39 -0.02 31.61
CA SER A 71 35.78 1.14 32.27
C SER A 71 34.36 1.46 31.77
N GLY A 72 33.72 0.60 30.97
CA GLY A 72 32.41 0.87 30.39
C GLY A 72 31.74 -0.34 29.73
N PRO A 73 30.48 -0.19 29.27
CA PRO A 73 29.76 -1.25 28.59
C PRO A 73 30.38 -1.60 27.24
N VAL A 74 30.15 -2.84 26.79
CA VAL A 74 30.59 -3.33 25.48
C VAL A 74 29.57 -2.89 24.43
N PRO A 75 29.95 -2.04 23.46
CA PRO A 75 29.02 -1.58 22.44
C PRO A 75 28.80 -2.66 21.38
N GLU A 76 27.52 -2.91 21.10
CA GLU A 76 27.03 -3.80 20.07
C GLU A 76 26.22 -3.00 19.07
N ALA A 77 26.60 -3.03 17.79
CA ALA A 77 25.84 -2.39 16.73
C ALA A 77 24.83 -3.36 16.14
N TYR A 78 23.54 -3.11 16.36
CA TYR A 78 22.46 -3.78 15.63
C TYR A 78 22.20 -3.06 14.30
N VAL A 79 22.59 -3.72 13.21
CA VAL A 79 22.44 -3.21 11.84
C VAL A 79 21.26 -3.91 11.18
N TRP A 80 20.24 -3.14 10.83
CA TRP A 80 18.99 -3.65 10.27
C TRP A 80 18.65 -3.06 8.89
N SER A 81 19.51 -2.19 8.36
CA SER A 81 19.29 -1.44 7.11
C SER A 81 19.04 -2.31 5.87
N ASN A 82 19.51 -3.56 5.85
CA ASN A 82 19.27 -4.49 4.73
C ASN A 82 17.87 -5.11 4.77
N LEU A 83 17.12 -5.04 5.89
CA LEU A 83 15.70 -5.41 5.92
C LEU A 83 14.86 -4.55 4.97
N THR A 84 15.26 -3.29 4.75
CA THR A 84 14.47 -2.27 4.03
C THR A 84 15.14 -1.74 2.76
N SER A 85 16.45 -1.96 2.58
CA SER A 85 17.19 -1.49 1.40
C SER A 85 18.02 -2.54 0.62
N GLY A 86 18.12 -3.79 1.10
CA GLY A 86 19.11 -4.77 0.62
C GLY A 86 18.87 -5.47 -0.74
N ASP A 87 17.62 -5.61 -1.19
CA ASP A 87 17.27 -6.49 -2.34
C ASP A 87 16.83 -5.72 -3.61
N GLY A 88 17.35 -6.11 -4.77
CA GLY A 88 17.02 -5.52 -6.07
C GLY A 88 15.57 -5.75 -6.53
N THR A 89 14.90 -6.79 -6.02
CA THR A 89 13.47 -7.07 -6.27
C THR A 89 12.53 -6.01 -5.69
N ARG A 90 13.06 -5.02 -4.95
CA ARG A 90 12.28 -3.93 -4.33
C ARG A 90 11.66 -2.93 -5.29
N ALA A 91 12.03 -2.92 -6.57
CA ALA A 91 11.33 -2.12 -7.58
C ALA A 91 9.83 -2.49 -7.69
N LEU A 92 9.48 -3.75 -7.45
CA LEU A 92 8.09 -4.24 -7.38
C LEU A 92 7.30 -3.61 -6.22
N TRP A 93 7.96 -3.01 -5.23
CA TRP A 93 7.31 -2.50 -4.03
C TRP A 93 6.61 -1.18 -4.28
N LEU A 94 7.01 -0.41 -5.30
CA LEU A 94 6.28 0.81 -5.66
C LEU A 94 4.80 0.50 -6.04
N LEU A 95 4.52 -0.69 -6.59
CA LEU A 95 3.16 -1.20 -6.81
C LEU A 95 2.39 -1.40 -5.50
N LEU A 96 3.10 -1.76 -4.42
CA LEU A 96 2.55 -2.03 -3.10
C LEU A 96 2.42 -0.77 -2.23
N LEU A 97 2.82 0.40 -2.74
CA LEU A 97 2.82 1.64 -1.99
C LEU A 97 1.42 2.01 -1.42
N PRO A 98 0.30 1.91 -2.18
CA PRO A 98 -1.03 2.14 -1.60
C PRO A 98 -1.34 1.24 -0.40
N PHE A 99 -0.89 -0.01 -0.42
CA PHE A 99 -1.14 -0.98 0.65
C PHE A 99 -0.30 -0.72 1.90
N MET A 100 0.93 -0.23 1.73
CA MET A 100 1.75 0.27 2.83
C MET A 100 1.08 1.47 3.50
N VAL A 101 0.64 2.44 2.71
CA VAL A 101 0.01 3.68 3.19
C VAL A 101 -1.30 3.39 3.94
N VAL A 102 -2.17 2.51 3.41
CA VAL A 102 -3.40 2.13 4.13
C VAL A 102 -3.12 1.35 5.42
N ASN A 103 -2.02 0.58 5.49
CA ASN A 103 -1.62 -0.08 6.74
C ASN A 103 -1.18 0.96 7.80
N LEU A 104 -0.50 2.04 7.41
CA LEU A 104 -0.18 3.15 8.31
C LEU A 104 -1.44 3.80 8.89
N ALA A 105 -2.49 3.96 8.08
CA ALA A 105 -3.76 4.53 8.55
C ALA A 105 -4.37 3.75 9.73
N HIS A 106 -4.10 2.45 9.86
CA HIS A 106 -4.52 1.67 11.02
C HIS A 106 -3.89 2.17 12.33
N TRP A 107 -2.60 2.49 12.27
CA TRP A 107 -1.78 2.89 13.42
C TRP A 107 -1.91 4.38 13.76
N MET A 108 -2.47 5.17 12.85
CA MET A 108 -2.81 6.59 13.06
C MET A 108 -4.17 6.80 13.76
N ARG A 109 -4.78 5.73 14.27
CA ARG A 109 -6.03 5.77 15.04
C ARG A 109 -5.86 6.63 16.30
N PRO A 110 -6.82 7.52 16.63
CA PRO A 110 -6.80 8.25 17.89
C PRO A 110 -6.83 7.33 19.12
N GLY A 111 -6.33 7.84 20.25
CA GLY A 111 -6.53 7.21 21.55
C GLY A 111 -8.03 7.08 21.89
N ALA A 112 -8.37 6.13 22.74
CA ALA A 112 -9.76 5.87 23.10
C ALA A 112 -9.87 5.31 24.51
N ARG A 113 -10.72 5.93 25.35
CA ARG A 113 -11.11 5.40 26.67
C ARG A 113 -12.53 4.84 26.59
N GLY A 114 -12.72 3.57 26.98
CA GLY A 114 -14.05 2.97 27.11
C GLY A 114 -14.86 2.81 25.81
N ARG A 115 -14.23 2.77 24.63
CA ARG A 115 -14.93 2.68 23.32
C ARG A 115 -14.50 1.48 22.45
N PRO A 116 -14.57 0.23 22.96
CA PRO A 116 -14.06 -0.94 22.24
C PRO A 116 -14.78 -1.20 20.91
N ARG A 117 -16.06 -0.86 20.78
CA ARG A 117 -16.83 -1.00 19.52
C ARG A 117 -16.31 -0.07 18.43
N ALA A 118 -16.06 1.21 18.75
CA ALA A 118 -15.55 2.19 17.79
C ALA A 118 -14.10 1.88 17.36
N VAL A 119 -13.26 1.39 18.29
CA VAL A 119 -11.90 0.92 17.95
C VAL A 119 -11.94 -0.26 16.97
N ARG A 120 -12.84 -1.23 17.21
CA ARG A 120 -13.04 -2.37 16.28
C ARG A 120 -13.56 -1.91 14.92
N LEU A 121 -14.52 -0.98 14.90
CA LEU A 121 -15.09 -0.42 13.67
C LEU A 121 -14.04 0.36 12.88
N TYR A 122 -13.20 1.17 13.53
CA TYR A 122 -12.08 1.85 12.88
C TYR A 122 -11.16 0.83 12.18
N GLY A 123 -10.70 -0.18 12.93
CA GLY A 123 -9.85 -1.22 12.37
C GLY A 123 -10.52 -1.99 11.23
N LEU A 124 -11.84 -2.19 11.30
CA LEU A 124 -12.63 -2.81 10.24
C LEU A 124 -12.64 -1.96 8.96
N LEU A 125 -12.95 -0.67 9.08
CA LEU A 125 -13.03 0.24 7.94
C LEU A 125 -11.68 0.35 7.22
N VAL A 126 -10.56 0.37 7.94
CA VAL A 126 -9.22 0.36 7.31
C VAL A 126 -8.94 -0.96 6.58
N ARG A 127 -9.35 -2.11 7.14
CA ARG A 127 -9.25 -3.41 6.43
C ARG A 127 -10.12 -3.46 5.18
N LEU A 128 -11.33 -2.90 5.21
CA LEU A 128 -12.19 -2.80 4.04
C LEU A 128 -11.58 -1.87 2.99
N ALA A 129 -11.01 -0.73 3.38
CA ALA A 129 -10.27 0.14 2.47
C ALA A 129 -9.10 -0.62 1.80
N ALA A 130 -8.31 -1.39 2.57
CA ALA A 130 -7.26 -2.23 2.02
C ALA A 130 -7.79 -3.29 1.04
N LEU A 131 -8.93 -3.93 1.34
CA LEU A 131 -9.57 -4.88 0.43
C LEU A 131 -10.01 -4.23 -0.88
N THR A 132 -10.59 -3.02 -0.82
CA THR A 132 -10.96 -2.26 -2.03
C THR A 132 -9.76 -1.90 -2.87
N LEU A 133 -8.58 -1.66 -2.28
CA LEU A 133 -7.34 -1.43 -3.02
C LEU A 133 -6.89 -2.68 -3.79
N THR A 134 -7.10 -3.88 -3.23
CA THR A 134 -6.83 -5.14 -3.95
C THR A 134 -7.78 -5.32 -5.12
N VAL A 135 -9.07 -5.06 -4.92
CA VAL A 135 -10.05 -5.08 -6.01
C VAL A 135 -9.69 -4.05 -7.08
N LEU A 136 -9.29 -2.83 -6.68
CA LEU A 136 -8.87 -1.76 -7.59
C LEU A 136 -7.68 -2.17 -8.45
N LEU A 137 -6.63 -2.70 -7.81
CA LEU A 137 -5.42 -3.15 -8.51
C LEU A 137 -5.75 -4.24 -9.54
N VAL A 138 -6.50 -5.27 -9.14
CA VAL A 138 -6.83 -6.38 -10.04
C VAL A 138 -7.80 -5.92 -11.13
N ALA A 139 -8.77 -5.08 -10.80
CA ALA A 139 -9.68 -4.48 -11.77
C ALA A 139 -8.94 -3.62 -12.80
N ALA A 140 -7.90 -2.87 -12.41
CA ALA A 140 -7.05 -2.11 -13.34
C ALA A 140 -6.30 -3.01 -14.32
N VAL A 141 -5.80 -4.16 -13.86
CA VAL A 141 -5.17 -5.14 -14.76
C VAL A 141 -6.20 -5.83 -15.65
N CYS A 142 -7.41 -6.11 -15.13
CA CYS A 142 -8.52 -6.57 -15.95
C CYS A 142 -8.91 -5.54 -17.03
N GLU A 143 -8.97 -4.26 -16.68
CA GLU A 143 -9.26 -3.18 -17.62
C GLU A 143 -8.25 -3.17 -18.78
N VAL A 144 -6.96 -3.28 -18.47
CA VAL A 144 -5.90 -3.33 -19.47
C VAL A 144 -5.97 -4.59 -20.34
N ALA A 145 -6.07 -5.77 -19.71
CA ALA A 145 -5.97 -7.04 -20.40
C ALA A 145 -7.27 -7.44 -21.09
N LEU A 146 -8.38 -7.41 -20.37
CA LEU A 146 -9.69 -7.88 -20.84
C LEU A 146 -10.40 -6.80 -21.64
N ASP A 147 -10.53 -5.58 -21.13
CA ASP A 147 -11.31 -4.53 -21.81
C ASP A 147 -10.53 -3.90 -22.97
N LEU A 148 -9.42 -3.21 -22.70
CA LEU A 148 -8.67 -2.49 -23.73
C LEU A 148 -8.05 -3.41 -24.79
N THR A 149 -7.38 -4.47 -24.36
CA THR A 149 -6.62 -5.34 -25.27
C THR A 149 -7.51 -6.38 -25.95
N ALA A 150 -8.18 -7.23 -25.17
CA ALA A 150 -8.90 -8.39 -25.70
C ALA A 150 -10.33 -8.10 -26.20
N TRP A 151 -11.01 -7.10 -25.62
CA TRP A 151 -12.38 -6.75 -26.00
C TRP A 151 -12.41 -5.64 -27.04
N GLN A 152 -11.76 -4.50 -26.78
CA GLN A 152 -11.80 -3.33 -27.65
C GLN A 152 -10.84 -3.46 -28.84
N CYS A 153 -9.52 -3.57 -28.60
CA CYS A 153 -8.55 -3.54 -29.70
C CYS A 153 -8.61 -4.80 -30.58
N ALA A 154 -8.56 -5.99 -29.98
CA ALA A 154 -8.72 -7.24 -30.74
C ALA A 154 -10.13 -7.39 -31.37
N GLY A 155 -11.13 -6.73 -30.78
CA GLY A 155 -12.49 -6.64 -31.32
C GLY A 155 -12.65 -5.70 -32.52
N THR A 156 -11.68 -4.80 -32.73
CA THR A 156 -11.76 -3.74 -33.73
C THR A 156 -10.71 -3.97 -34.82
N PRO A 157 -11.11 -4.26 -36.08
CA PRO A 157 -10.17 -4.58 -37.15
C PRO A 157 -9.08 -3.52 -37.36
N ALA A 158 -9.44 -2.24 -37.32
CA ALA A 158 -8.50 -1.13 -37.49
C ALA A 158 -7.42 -1.06 -36.38
N CYS A 159 -7.76 -1.44 -35.13
CA CYS A 159 -6.80 -1.49 -34.04
C CYS A 159 -5.94 -2.76 -34.12
N ALA A 160 -6.58 -3.93 -34.29
CA ALA A 160 -5.89 -5.20 -34.39
C ALA A 160 -4.88 -5.25 -35.56
N ALA A 161 -5.21 -4.64 -36.71
CA ALA A 161 -4.31 -4.58 -37.87
C ALA A 161 -3.00 -3.83 -37.62
N ARG A 162 -2.97 -2.91 -36.65
CA ARG A 162 -1.74 -2.17 -36.25
C ARG A 162 -0.84 -3.01 -35.34
N HIS A 163 -1.35 -4.09 -34.76
CA HIS A 163 -0.69 -4.90 -33.74
C HIS A 163 -0.65 -6.37 -34.17
N SER A 164 0.35 -6.75 -34.97
CA SER A 164 0.44 -8.10 -35.56
C SER A 164 0.37 -9.25 -34.54
N TRP A 165 0.86 -9.02 -33.32
CA TRP A 165 0.78 -9.98 -32.20
C TRP A 165 -0.65 -10.25 -31.70
N LEU A 166 -1.62 -9.40 -32.03
CA LEU A 166 -3.06 -9.61 -31.76
C LEU A 166 -3.78 -10.35 -32.89
N GLY A 167 -3.11 -10.66 -34.01
CA GLY A 167 -3.75 -11.23 -35.19
C GLY A 167 -4.54 -12.52 -34.92
N PHE A 168 -4.06 -13.39 -34.04
CA PHE A 168 -4.75 -14.63 -33.66
C PHE A 168 -6.00 -14.40 -32.78
N LEU A 169 -6.15 -13.21 -32.19
CA LEU A 169 -7.30 -12.77 -31.39
C LEU A 169 -8.25 -11.86 -32.18
N ALA A 170 -7.86 -11.44 -33.40
CA ALA A 170 -8.62 -10.47 -34.18
C ALA A 170 -10.01 -11.03 -34.54
N ALA A 171 -11.06 -10.20 -34.36
CA ALA A 171 -12.43 -10.59 -34.66
C ALA A 171 -12.73 -10.77 -36.16
N ALA A 172 -11.90 -10.20 -37.04
CA ALA A 172 -12.01 -10.32 -38.48
C ALA A 172 -10.60 -10.50 -39.07
N GLY A 173 -10.25 -11.75 -39.39
CA GLY A 173 -9.02 -12.13 -40.09
C GLY A 173 -9.33 -13.20 -41.14
N PRO A 174 -8.36 -13.59 -41.99
CA PRO A 174 -8.55 -14.57 -43.07
C PRO A 174 -9.04 -15.95 -42.59
N HIS A 175 -8.89 -16.25 -41.30
CA HIS A 175 -9.38 -17.45 -40.65
C HIS A 175 -10.16 -17.03 -39.39
N ASP A 176 -11.42 -17.46 -39.29
CA ASP A 176 -12.19 -17.45 -38.03
C ASP A 176 -11.50 -18.41 -37.04
N GLY A 177 -10.43 -17.95 -36.41
CA GLY A 177 -9.61 -18.75 -35.51
C GLY A 177 -10.35 -19.09 -34.21
N TRP A 178 -9.96 -20.20 -33.56
CA TRP A 178 -10.54 -20.62 -32.28
C TRP A 178 -10.59 -19.50 -31.23
N TRP A 179 -9.57 -18.63 -31.22
CA TRP A 179 -9.41 -17.53 -30.28
C TRP A 179 -10.06 -16.21 -30.71
N SER A 180 -10.71 -16.11 -31.88
CA SER A 180 -11.38 -14.87 -32.32
C SER A 180 -12.66 -14.56 -31.53
N ARG A 181 -13.26 -15.60 -30.92
CA ARG A 181 -14.54 -15.49 -30.18
C ARG A 181 -14.36 -14.67 -28.89
N PRO A 182 -15.26 -13.69 -28.60
CA PRO A 182 -15.09 -12.78 -27.46
C PRO A 182 -14.80 -13.47 -26.12
N GLY A 183 -15.57 -14.50 -25.78
CA GLY A 183 -15.40 -15.22 -24.51
C GLY A 183 -14.06 -15.93 -24.37
N ARG A 184 -13.54 -16.52 -25.46
CA ARG A 184 -12.24 -17.20 -25.46
C ARG A 184 -11.09 -16.20 -25.37
N ARG A 185 -11.23 -15.00 -25.96
CA ARG A 185 -10.28 -13.88 -25.79
C ARG A 185 -10.22 -13.42 -24.34
N LEU A 186 -11.38 -13.22 -23.71
CA LEU A 186 -11.46 -12.86 -22.30
C LEU A 186 -10.83 -13.94 -21.41
N ALA A 187 -11.07 -15.22 -21.71
CA ALA A 187 -10.48 -16.32 -20.97
C ALA A 187 -8.95 -16.35 -21.07
N LEU A 188 -8.38 -16.11 -22.26
CA LEU A 188 -6.93 -16.00 -22.43
C LEU A 188 -6.37 -14.77 -21.72
N ALA A 189 -7.02 -13.62 -21.87
CA ALA A 189 -6.58 -12.37 -21.24
C ALA A 189 -6.62 -12.42 -19.71
N ALA A 190 -7.52 -13.22 -19.12
CA ALA A 190 -7.62 -13.44 -17.68
C ALA A 190 -6.38 -14.10 -17.05
N VAL A 191 -5.50 -14.71 -17.86
CA VAL A 191 -4.22 -15.26 -17.39
C VAL A 191 -3.37 -14.16 -16.74
N LEU A 192 -3.31 -12.96 -17.32
CA LEU A 192 -2.47 -11.87 -16.81
C LEU A 192 -2.84 -11.43 -15.38
N PRO A 193 -4.10 -11.04 -15.06
CA PRO A 193 -4.48 -10.69 -13.70
C PRO A 193 -4.47 -11.89 -12.73
N ALA A 194 -4.71 -13.12 -13.22
CA ALA A 194 -4.58 -14.32 -12.39
C ALA A 194 -3.13 -14.59 -11.97
N VAL A 195 -2.17 -14.47 -12.90
CA VAL A 195 -0.73 -14.59 -12.62
C VAL A 195 -0.26 -13.50 -11.65
N LEU A 196 -0.71 -12.25 -11.82
CA LEU A 196 -0.41 -11.19 -10.85
C LEU A 196 -0.92 -11.57 -9.45
N THR A 197 -2.16 -12.06 -9.35
CA THR A 197 -2.75 -12.46 -8.07
C THR A 197 -1.97 -13.61 -7.42
N ALA A 198 -1.55 -14.60 -8.22
CA ALA A 198 -0.73 -15.71 -7.76
C ALA A 198 0.67 -15.26 -7.30
N LEU A 199 1.30 -14.32 -8.03
CA LEU A 199 2.59 -13.73 -7.65
C LEU A 199 2.48 -12.99 -6.31
N LEU A 200 1.45 -12.15 -6.13
CA LEU A 200 1.23 -11.43 -4.87
C LEU A 200 0.94 -12.38 -3.70
N TRP A 201 0.17 -13.45 -3.94
CA TRP A 201 -0.04 -14.51 -2.95
C TRP A 201 1.28 -15.17 -2.55
N TYR A 202 2.13 -15.52 -3.52
CA TYR A 202 3.43 -16.15 -3.29
C TYR A 202 4.35 -15.25 -2.46
N LEU A 203 4.46 -13.97 -2.84
CA LEU A 203 5.28 -12.99 -2.11
C LEU A 203 4.79 -12.76 -0.68
N SER A 204 3.47 -12.66 -0.48
CA SER A 204 2.86 -12.54 0.85
C SER A 204 3.08 -13.80 1.68
N HIS A 205 2.99 -14.98 1.09
CA HIS A 205 3.24 -16.25 1.77
C HIS A 205 4.71 -16.39 2.21
N ARG A 206 5.65 -16.07 1.32
CA ARG A 206 7.09 -16.12 1.59
C ARG A 206 7.48 -15.21 2.76
N THR A 207 7.08 -13.94 2.73
CA THR A 207 7.38 -12.95 3.79
C THR A 207 6.69 -13.29 5.11
N TRP A 208 5.46 -13.81 5.05
CA TRP A 208 4.75 -14.29 6.25
C TRP A 208 5.46 -15.48 6.90
N SER A 209 5.89 -16.46 6.10
CA SER A 209 6.58 -17.65 6.61
C SER A 209 7.92 -17.29 7.26
N ALA A 210 8.68 -16.39 6.63
CA ALA A 210 9.99 -15.95 7.11
C ALA A 210 9.91 -15.13 8.41
N TYR A 211 9.05 -14.10 8.45
CA TYR A 211 9.09 -13.12 9.55
C TYR A 211 8.04 -13.35 10.64
N GLU A 212 6.86 -13.90 10.33
CA GLU A 212 5.78 -14.07 11.32
C GLU A 212 5.82 -15.44 12.02
N SER A 213 6.76 -16.32 11.65
CA SER A 213 6.99 -17.60 12.33
C SER A 213 7.66 -17.42 13.70
N GLN A 214 8.42 -16.33 13.87
CA GLN A 214 9.09 -15.98 15.12
C GLN A 214 8.07 -15.49 16.16
N GLN A 215 7.97 -16.22 17.28
CA GLN A 215 7.11 -15.81 18.38
C GLN A 215 7.85 -14.84 19.30
N PRO A 216 7.21 -13.74 19.75
CA PRO A 216 7.82 -12.85 20.73
C PRO A 216 8.18 -13.63 22.00
N LEU A 217 9.35 -13.32 22.57
CA LEU A 217 9.78 -13.87 23.85
C LEU A 217 8.76 -13.50 24.93
N VAL A 218 8.07 -14.49 25.49
CA VAL A 218 7.13 -14.28 26.58
C VAL A 218 7.96 -14.05 27.85
N HIS A 219 8.14 -12.78 28.22
CA HIS A 219 8.78 -12.46 29.49
C HIS A 219 7.85 -12.89 30.62
N ALA A 220 8.36 -13.64 31.60
CA ALA A 220 7.66 -13.85 32.86
C ALA A 220 7.31 -12.47 33.42
N ALA A 221 6.07 -12.28 33.89
CA ALA A 221 5.65 -11.00 34.41
C ALA A 221 6.49 -10.67 35.65
N GLY A 222 7.55 -9.87 35.48
CA GLY A 222 8.17 -9.16 36.58
C GLY A 222 7.13 -8.28 37.29
N PRO A 223 7.36 -7.89 38.54
CA PRO A 223 6.40 -7.19 39.41
C PRO A 223 6.09 -5.75 38.96
N GLU A 224 6.37 -5.38 37.71
CA GLU A 224 6.09 -4.04 37.22
C GLU A 224 4.59 -3.75 37.17
N PRO A 225 4.15 -2.61 37.73
CA PRO A 225 2.75 -2.23 37.75
C PRO A 225 2.19 -2.17 36.33
N ARG A 226 1.06 -2.84 36.12
CA ARG A 226 0.29 -2.93 34.85
C ARG A 226 -0.04 -1.57 34.20
N ALA A 227 0.11 -0.47 34.93
CA ALA A 227 -0.24 0.88 34.54
C ALA A 227 0.76 1.54 33.56
N ASP A 228 2.04 1.14 33.54
CA ASP A 228 3.11 1.84 32.80
C ASP A 228 3.51 1.21 31.45
N ARG A 229 2.86 0.11 31.03
CA ARG A 229 3.20 -0.50 29.75
C ARG A 229 2.68 0.34 28.57
N THR A 230 3.61 0.97 27.86
CA THR A 230 3.36 1.63 26.57
C THR A 230 2.67 0.68 25.59
N ALA A 231 1.93 1.22 24.61
CA ALA A 231 1.21 0.39 23.63
C ALA A 231 2.12 -0.58 22.86
N LEU A 232 3.38 -0.20 22.65
CA LEU A 232 4.41 -1.00 21.96
C LEU A 232 4.85 -2.24 22.76
N GLY A 233 4.76 -2.19 24.09
CA GLY A 233 5.12 -3.31 24.98
C GLY A 233 4.01 -4.35 25.16
N ARG A 234 2.88 -4.22 24.45
CA ARG A 234 1.77 -5.17 24.58
C ARG A 234 2.09 -6.48 23.85
N PRO A 235 1.76 -7.66 24.41
CA PRO A 235 2.18 -8.95 23.85
C PRO A 235 1.71 -9.23 22.41
N GLY A 236 0.54 -8.72 22.03
CA GLY A 236 0.00 -8.87 20.66
C GLY A 236 0.37 -7.72 19.72
N PHE A 237 1.13 -6.72 20.18
CA PHE A 237 1.44 -5.54 19.36
C PHE A 237 2.30 -5.91 18.15
N TRP A 238 3.32 -6.75 18.31
CA TRP A 238 4.25 -7.13 17.23
C TRP A 238 3.90 -8.44 16.53
N TYR A 239 2.97 -9.26 17.07
CA TYR A 239 2.68 -10.59 16.56
C TYR A 239 1.38 -10.65 15.75
N GLY A 240 1.47 -10.79 14.42
CA GLY A 240 0.33 -10.75 13.50
C GLY A 240 0.02 -12.06 12.78
N ARG A 241 0.77 -13.15 13.01
CA ARG A 241 0.80 -14.37 12.18
C ARG A 241 -0.57 -14.85 11.69
N ARG A 242 -1.55 -15.05 12.58
CA ARG A 242 -2.88 -15.59 12.19
C ARG A 242 -3.72 -14.58 11.43
N LEU A 243 -3.71 -13.32 11.85
CA LEU A 243 -4.42 -12.24 11.15
C LEU A 243 -3.91 -12.10 9.71
N VAL A 244 -2.59 -12.04 9.53
CA VAL A 244 -1.95 -11.92 8.21
C VAL A 244 -2.31 -13.11 7.31
N ALA A 245 -2.34 -14.33 7.85
CA ALA A 245 -2.76 -15.51 7.08
C ALA A 245 -4.23 -15.42 6.60
N ARG A 246 -5.14 -14.92 7.46
CA ARG A 246 -6.55 -14.71 7.10
C ARG A 246 -6.72 -13.64 6.03
N LEU A 247 -6.05 -12.50 6.22
CA LEU A 247 -6.08 -11.40 5.27
C LEU A 247 -5.50 -11.86 3.93
N ARG A 248 -4.40 -12.61 3.90
CA ARG A 248 -3.85 -13.15 2.66
C ARG A 248 -4.89 -13.99 1.92
N ALA A 249 -5.53 -14.93 2.61
CA ALA A 249 -6.56 -15.77 2.00
C ALA A 249 -7.74 -14.94 1.45
N ALA A 250 -8.19 -13.93 2.20
CA ALA A 250 -9.28 -13.05 1.78
C ALA A 250 -8.91 -12.16 0.58
N HIS A 251 -7.73 -11.55 0.57
CA HIS A 251 -7.26 -10.69 -0.52
C HIS A 251 -6.96 -11.50 -1.80
N THR A 252 -6.37 -12.69 -1.68
CA THR A 252 -6.19 -13.61 -2.82
C THR A 252 -7.54 -14.03 -3.41
N ALA A 253 -8.51 -14.38 -2.56
CA ALA A 253 -9.86 -14.70 -3.01
C ALA A 253 -10.54 -13.51 -3.69
N ALA A 254 -10.45 -12.29 -3.12
CA ALA A 254 -10.98 -11.08 -3.73
C ALA A 254 -10.38 -10.80 -5.11
N GLY A 255 -9.06 -10.97 -5.27
CA GLY A 255 -8.39 -10.83 -6.56
C GLY A 255 -8.94 -11.82 -7.59
N LEU A 256 -8.96 -13.11 -7.26
CA LEU A 256 -9.49 -14.15 -8.16
C LEU A 256 -10.96 -13.95 -8.51
N LEU A 257 -11.81 -13.57 -7.54
CA LEU A 257 -13.23 -13.26 -7.76
C LEU A 257 -13.41 -12.02 -8.65
N THR A 258 -12.52 -11.03 -8.56
CA THR A 258 -12.54 -9.84 -9.44
C THR A 258 -12.29 -10.26 -10.89
N VAL A 259 -11.32 -11.14 -11.14
CA VAL A 259 -11.06 -11.70 -12.48
C VAL A 259 -12.25 -12.53 -12.96
N ALA A 260 -12.77 -13.42 -12.10
CA ALA A 260 -13.90 -14.28 -12.43
C ALA A 260 -15.14 -13.46 -12.82
N ALA A 261 -15.47 -12.42 -12.05
CA ALA A 261 -16.58 -11.51 -12.34
C ALA A 261 -16.36 -10.72 -13.64
N ALA A 262 -15.13 -10.25 -13.91
CA ALA A 262 -14.81 -9.53 -15.13
C ALA A 262 -14.98 -10.38 -16.40
N VAL A 263 -14.75 -11.70 -16.30
CA VAL A 263 -14.96 -12.65 -17.41
C VAL A 263 -16.42 -13.12 -17.52
N ALA A 264 -17.05 -13.46 -16.40
CA ALA A 264 -18.39 -14.06 -16.38
C ALA A 264 -19.51 -13.04 -16.67
N ALA A 265 -19.42 -11.83 -16.13
CA ALA A 265 -20.51 -10.84 -16.21
C ALA A 265 -20.87 -10.44 -17.66
N PRO A 266 -19.91 -10.21 -18.59
CA PRO A 266 -20.23 -9.93 -19.99
C PRO A 266 -20.97 -11.08 -20.68
N ALA A 267 -20.55 -12.33 -20.43
CA ALA A 267 -21.19 -13.53 -20.98
C ALA A 267 -22.62 -13.69 -20.42
N ALA A 268 -22.79 -13.56 -19.11
CA ALA A 268 -24.10 -13.65 -18.46
C ALA A 268 -25.06 -12.50 -18.85
N ARG A 269 -24.55 -11.30 -19.13
CA ARG A 269 -25.35 -10.20 -19.69
C ARG A 269 -25.81 -10.47 -21.12
N PHE A 270 -24.99 -11.15 -21.92
CA PHE A 270 -25.36 -11.54 -23.28
C PHE A 270 -26.43 -12.63 -23.26
N ASP A 271 -26.26 -13.66 -22.43
CA ASP A 271 -27.20 -14.79 -22.34
C ASP A 271 -28.57 -14.40 -21.77
N ARG A 272 -28.63 -13.34 -20.96
CA ARG A 272 -29.88 -12.75 -20.43
C ARG A 272 -30.73 -12.01 -21.46
N ARG A 273 -30.21 -11.74 -22.67
CA ARG A 273 -30.96 -11.00 -23.69
C ARG A 273 -32.14 -11.84 -24.20
N PRO A 274 -33.25 -11.20 -24.61
CA PRO A 274 -34.37 -11.92 -25.21
C PRO A 274 -33.91 -12.81 -26.37
N GLY A 275 -34.33 -14.08 -26.38
CA GLY A 275 -33.92 -15.06 -27.40
C GLY A 275 -32.63 -15.84 -27.10
N GLY A 276 -32.00 -15.64 -25.94
CA GLY A 276 -30.85 -16.43 -25.49
C GLY A 276 -31.22 -17.87 -25.02
N PRO A 277 -30.28 -18.83 -25.02
CA PRO A 277 -30.53 -20.18 -24.52
C PRO A 277 -30.84 -20.19 -23.02
N ALA A 278 -32.02 -20.67 -22.63
CA ALA A 278 -32.48 -20.67 -21.23
C ALA A 278 -31.52 -21.39 -20.25
N ALA A 279 -30.84 -22.44 -20.72
CA ALA A 279 -29.83 -23.16 -19.93
C ALA A 279 -28.61 -22.28 -19.60
N LEU A 280 -28.12 -21.49 -20.56
CA LEU A 280 -26.96 -20.61 -20.35
C LEU A 280 -27.32 -19.39 -19.51
N ASP A 281 -28.55 -18.85 -19.64
CA ASP A 281 -29.05 -17.81 -18.72
C ASP A 281 -29.11 -18.34 -17.28
N THR A 282 -29.71 -19.52 -17.09
CA THR A 282 -29.82 -20.14 -15.76
C THR A 282 -28.43 -20.40 -15.15
N LEU A 283 -27.51 -20.98 -15.93
CA LEU A 283 -26.14 -21.22 -15.48
C LEU A 283 -25.41 -19.90 -15.16
N GLY A 284 -25.59 -18.87 -15.97
CA GLY A 284 -25.05 -17.53 -15.75
C GLY A 284 -25.53 -16.92 -14.45
N ARG A 285 -26.84 -17.01 -14.15
CA ARG A 285 -27.42 -16.52 -12.89
C ARG A 285 -26.90 -17.28 -11.68
N LEU A 286 -26.79 -18.61 -11.78
CA LEU A 286 -26.23 -19.44 -10.71
C LEU A 286 -24.76 -19.09 -10.45
N LEU A 287 -23.98 -18.88 -11.51
CA LEU A 287 -22.58 -18.47 -11.40
C LEU A 287 -22.45 -17.07 -10.79
N GLU A 288 -23.24 -16.08 -11.25
CA GLU A 288 -23.27 -14.73 -10.66
C GLU A 288 -23.65 -14.77 -9.18
N ALA A 289 -24.68 -15.56 -8.81
CA ALA A 289 -25.08 -15.75 -7.42
C ALA A 289 -23.95 -16.39 -6.57
N ALA A 290 -23.25 -17.40 -7.11
CA ALA A 290 -22.12 -18.03 -6.44
C ALA A 290 -20.94 -17.06 -6.25
N LEU A 291 -20.64 -16.23 -7.26
CA LEU A 291 -19.61 -15.18 -7.17
C LEU A 291 -19.97 -14.14 -6.11
N VAL A 292 -21.22 -13.68 -6.07
CA VAL A 292 -21.71 -12.74 -5.04
C VAL A 292 -21.64 -13.37 -3.65
N ALA A 293 -22.08 -14.61 -3.48
CA ALA A 293 -22.01 -15.32 -2.21
C ALA A 293 -20.56 -15.50 -1.72
N ALA A 294 -19.65 -15.83 -2.63
CA ALA A 294 -18.22 -15.92 -2.32
C ALA A 294 -17.63 -14.55 -1.93
N ALA A 295 -18.00 -13.47 -2.64
CA ALA A 295 -17.57 -12.11 -2.31
C ALA A 295 -18.08 -11.68 -0.92
N VAL A 296 -19.34 -11.97 -0.58
CA VAL A 296 -19.90 -11.76 0.76
C VAL A 296 -19.12 -12.57 1.80
N GLY A 297 -18.77 -13.82 1.49
CA GLY A 297 -17.92 -14.66 2.33
C GLY A 297 -16.54 -14.05 2.60
N VAL A 298 -15.89 -13.48 1.58
CA VAL A 298 -14.61 -12.78 1.71
C VAL A 298 -14.75 -11.55 2.61
N VAL A 299 -15.77 -10.71 2.38
CA VAL A 299 -16.05 -9.54 3.24
C VAL A 299 -16.29 -9.99 4.68
N TRP A 300 -17.06 -11.05 4.89
CA TRP A 300 -17.30 -11.62 6.21
C TRP A 300 -16.01 -12.09 6.90
N VAL A 301 -15.09 -12.75 6.18
CA VAL A 301 -13.77 -13.15 6.74
C VAL A 301 -12.97 -11.93 7.21
N VAL A 302 -12.99 -10.84 6.44
CA VAL A 302 -12.32 -9.57 6.80
C VAL A 302 -13.02 -8.87 7.99
N CYS A 303 -14.34 -9.00 8.07
CA CYS A 303 -15.16 -8.37 9.11
C CYS A 303 -15.11 -9.11 10.46
N ARG A 304 -15.07 -10.44 10.45
CA ARG A 304 -15.33 -11.27 11.63
C ARG A 304 -14.26 -11.14 12.72
N ARG A 305 -12.99 -11.04 12.34
CA ARG A 305 -11.87 -11.00 13.31
C ARG A 305 -10.90 -9.87 12.99
N GLY A 306 -10.66 -9.03 14.00
CA GLY A 306 -9.65 -7.96 13.95
C GLY A 306 -8.37 -8.33 14.70
N ARG A 307 -7.40 -7.41 14.65
CA ARG A 307 -6.17 -7.46 15.45
C ARG A 307 -6.49 -7.29 16.94
N SER A 308 -5.80 -8.04 17.80
CA SER A 308 -5.78 -7.84 19.25
C SER A 308 -4.35 -7.47 19.67
N GLU A 309 -4.17 -6.29 20.24
CA GLU A 309 -2.86 -5.84 20.74
C GLU A 309 -2.53 -6.47 22.11
N HIS A 310 -3.55 -6.87 22.88
CA HIS A 310 -3.39 -7.30 24.28
C HIS A 310 -3.08 -8.78 24.47
N ARG A 311 -3.35 -9.62 23.46
CA ARG A 311 -3.23 -11.09 23.55
C ARG A 311 -2.71 -11.66 22.25
N LEU A 312 -1.89 -12.69 22.33
CA LEU A 312 -1.43 -13.47 21.16
C LEU A 312 -2.63 -14.24 20.58
N ASP A 313 -2.87 -14.12 19.28
CA ASP A 313 -3.89 -14.92 18.59
C ASP A 313 -3.36 -16.35 18.34
N ARG A 314 -3.61 -17.24 19.30
CA ARG A 314 -3.24 -18.66 19.24
C ARG A 314 -4.34 -19.55 18.66
N ALA A 315 -5.56 -19.04 18.52
CA ALA A 315 -6.71 -19.84 18.09
C ALA A 315 -6.58 -20.23 16.61
N LEU A 316 -6.65 -21.52 16.32
CA LEU A 316 -6.75 -22.03 14.96
C LEU A 316 -8.14 -21.69 14.41
N ASP A 317 -8.19 -21.02 13.25
CA ASP A 317 -9.46 -20.82 12.55
C ASP A 317 -9.79 -22.09 11.79
N GLY A 318 -10.55 -22.98 12.41
CA GLY A 318 -10.98 -24.24 11.80
C GLY A 318 -11.66 -24.06 10.44
N HIS A 319 -12.30 -22.91 10.17
CA HIS A 319 -12.87 -22.62 8.85
C HIS A 319 -11.83 -22.33 7.76
N LEU A 320 -10.67 -21.76 8.08
CA LEU A 320 -9.59 -21.56 7.09
C LEU A 320 -8.80 -22.85 6.83
N VAL A 321 -8.82 -23.78 7.79
CA VAL A 321 -8.00 -24.99 7.77
C VAL A 321 -8.82 -26.22 7.31
N HIS A 322 -10.11 -26.32 7.67
CA HIS A 322 -10.95 -27.49 7.43
C HIS A 322 -12.07 -27.30 6.40
N ARG A 323 -12.50 -26.06 6.10
CA ARG A 323 -13.40 -25.81 4.95
C ARG A 323 -12.55 -25.44 3.74
N LEU A 324 -13.07 -25.71 2.53
CA LEU A 324 -12.46 -25.31 1.26
C LEU A 324 -11.96 -23.86 1.40
N PRO A 325 -10.64 -23.61 1.39
CA PRO A 325 -10.10 -22.28 1.66
C PRO A 325 -10.71 -21.27 0.69
N PRO A 326 -11.01 -20.04 1.11
CA PRO A 326 -11.69 -19.05 0.26
C PRO A 326 -10.95 -18.81 -1.07
N ALA A 327 -9.61 -18.91 -1.07
CA ALA A 327 -8.81 -18.83 -2.28
C ALA A 327 -9.01 -20.02 -3.25
N ALA A 328 -9.19 -21.24 -2.71
CA ALA A 328 -9.45 -22.43 -3.53
C ALA A 328 -10.86 -22.38 -4.14
N LEU A 329 -11.87 -21.95 -3.37
CA LEU A 329 -13.21 -21.71 -3.89
C LEU A 329 -13.21 -20.61 -4.97
N ALA A 330 -12.51 -19.51 -4.74
CA ALA A 330 -12.38 -18.43 -5.72
C ALA A 330 -11.67 -18.89 -7.01
N LEU A 331 -10.66 -19.76 -6.89
CA LEU A 331 -10.00 -20.37 -8.05
C LEU A 331 -10.96 -21.28 -8.83
N LEU A 332 -11.73 -22.12 -8.14
CA LEU A 332 -12.76 -22.95 -8.77
C LEU A 332 -13.78 -22.09 -9.53
N LEU A 333 -14.30 -21.03 -8.90
CA LEU A 333 -15.25 -20.11 -9.53
C LEU A 333 -14.64 -19.37 -10.73
N LEU A 334 -13.35 -19.03 -10.67
CA LEU A 334 -12.63 -18.49 -11.82
C LEU A 334 -12.59 -19.52 -12.96
N LEU A 335 -12.18 -20.75 -12.70
CA LEU A 335 -12.14 -21.80 -13.73
C LEU A 335 -13.51 -22.05 -14.36
N LEU A 336 -14.57 -22.12 -13.55
CA LEU A 336 -15.95 -22.22 -14.03
C LEU A 336 -16.35 -21.01 -14.88
N SER A 337 -15.92 -19.80 -14.49
CA SER A 337 -16.15 -18.57 -15.27
C SER A 337 -15.45 -18.60 -16.63
N LEU A 338 -14.23 -19.12 -16.69
CA LEU A 338 -13.48 -19.30 -17.94
C LEU A 338 -14.17 -20.28 -18.88
N VAL A 339 -14.63 -21.42 -18.34
CA VAL A 339 -15.39 -22.43 -19.13
C VAL A 339 -16.71 -21.85 -19.62
N TYR A 340 -17.46 -21.20 -18.73
CA TYR A 340 -18.75 -20.58 -19.07
C TYR A 340 -18.61 -19.49 -20.14
N ALA A 341 -17.63 -18.59 -20.00
CA ALA A 341 -17.39 -17.54 -20.98
C ALA A 341 -16.83 -18.11 -22.29
N GLY A 342 -15.96 -19.13 -22.24
CA GLY A 342 -15.38 -19.77 -23.41
C GLY A 342 -16.36 -20.59 -24.26
N TRP A 343 -17.54 -20.88 -23.73
CA TRP A 343 -18.61 -21.57 -24.44
C TRP A 343 -19.07 -20.80 -25.69
N GLU A 344 -19.32 -21.53 -26.78
CA GLU A 344 -19.64 -20.93 -28.07
C GLU A 344 -21.02 -20.26 -28.04
N ARG A 345 -21.05 -19.00 -28.50
CA ARG A 345 -22.25 -18.16 -28.57
C ARG A 345 -22.35 -17.55 -29.97
N PRO A 346 -23.31 -17.99 -30.80
CA PRO A 346 -23.57 -17.38 -32.09
C PRO A 346 -23.85 -15.88 -31.94
N HIS A 347 -23.39 -15.08 -32.90
CA HIS A 347 -23.61 -13.62 -32.98
C HIS A 347 -23.04 -12.78 -31.83
N TRP A 348 -22.35 -13.36 -30.85
CA TRP A 348 -21.69 -12.58 -29.81
C TRP A 348 -20.47 -11.84 -30.40
N ARG A 349 -20.57 -10.51 -30.48
CA ARG A 349 -19.51 -9.62 -30.95
C ARG A 349 -19.12 -8.65 -29.85
N SER A 350 -17.82 -8.35 -29.75
CA SER A 350 -17.31 -7.31 -28.86
C SER A 350 -17.63 -5.93 -29.44
N HIS A 351 -18.31 -5.09 -28.67
CA HIS A 351 -18.55 -3.69 -29.01
C HIS A 351 -18.58 -2.86 -27.73
N GLY A 352 -18.10 -1.61 -27.82
CA GLY A 352 -18.06 -0.67 -26.71
C GLY A 352 -17.07 -1.09 -25.63
N ARG A 353 -17.23 -0.53 -24.43
CA ARG A 353 -16.49 -0.92 -23.25
C ARG A 353 -17.15 -2.12 -22.57
N LEU A 354 -16.35 -2.98 -21.95
CA LEU A 354 -16.83 -4.23 -21.35
C LEU A 354 -17.74 -3.98 -20.12
N ALA A 355 -17.22 -3.25 -19.13
CA ALA A 355 -17.97 -2.88 -17.91
C ALA A 355 -17.25 -1.84 -17.00
N GLY A 356 -16.10 -1.29 -17.39
CA GLY A 356 -15.23 -0.56 -16.46
C GLY A 356 -15.89 0.66 -15.81
N ASP A 357 -16.74 1.40 -16.52
CA ASP A 357 -17.38 2.63 -16.02
C ASP A 357 -18.15 2.42 -14.69
N ALA A 358 -18.99 1.39 -14.62
CA ALA A 358 -19.76 1.10 -13.41
C ALA A 358 -18.87 0.55 -12.28
N THR A 359 -17.86 -0.27 -12.61
CA THR A 359 -16.97 -0.90 -11.64
C THR A 359 -16.10 0.13 -10.92
N PHE A 360 -15.38 0.98 -11.67
CA PHE A 360 -14.52 2.00 -11.07
C PHE A 360 -15.35 3.08 -10.37
N GLY A 361 -16.53 3.45 -10.89
CA GLY A 361 -17.49 4.33 -10.23
C GLY A 361 -17.95 3.82 -8.87
N THR A 362 -18.43 2.57 -8.83
CA THR A 362 -18.88 1.93 -7.58
C THR A 362 -17.74 1.80 -6.58
N LEU A 363 -16.54 1.47 -7.05
CA LEU A 363 -15.37 1.31 -6.20
C LEU A 363 -14.90 2.64 -5.60
N ALA A 364 -14.85 3.71 -6.41
CA ALA A 364 -14.52 5.06 -5.94
C ALA A 364 -15.57 5.58 -4.93
N LEU A 365 -16.86 5.34 -5.20
CA LEU A 365 -17.93 5.67 -4.25
C LEU A 365 -17.77 4.92 -2.94
N ALA A 366 -17.57 3.60 -2.99
CA ALA A 366 -17.37 2.77 -1.80
C ALA A 366 -16.16 3.21 -0.98
N GLN A 367 -15.04 3.53 -1.64
CA GLN A 367 -13.85 4.07 -0.97
C GLN A 367 -14.13 5.42 -0.31
N GLY A 368 -14.81 6.35 -0.99
CA GLY A 368 -15.23 7.62 -0.42
C GLY A 368 -16.11 7.45 0.82
N LEU A 369 -17.13 6.58 0.74
CA LEU A 369 -18.01 6.28 1.88
C LEU A 369 -17.26 5.64 3.05
N ILE A 370 -16.33 4.72 2.78
CA ILE A 370 -15.48 4.11 3.82
C ILE A 370 -14.61 5.17 4.49
N VAL A 371 -14.00 6.09 3.74
CA VAL A 371 -13.19 7.20 4.27
C VAL A 371 -14.03 8.15 5.12
N LEU A 372 -15.23 8.52 4.68
CA LEU A 372 -16.15 9.37 5.43
C LEU A 372 -16.61 8.71 6.74
N ALA A 373 -16.96 7.41 6.69
CA ALA A 373 -17.28 6.63 7.88
C ALA A 373 -16.07 6.54 8.83
N LEU A 374 -14.86 6.34 8.28
CA LEU A 374 -13.63 6.28 9.06
C LEU A 374 -13.34 7.63 9.73
N ALA A 375 -13.57 8.75 9.04
CA ALA A 375 -13.45 10.09 9.60
C ALA A 375 -14.45 10.35 10.73
N ALA A 376 -15.71 9.94 10.57
CA ALA A 376 -16.73 10.05 11.61
C ALA A 376 -16.34 9.24 12.86
N VAL A 377 -15.90 7.99 12.68
CA VAL A 377 -15.45 7.13 13.79
C VAL A 377 -14.19 7.71 14.45
N ALA A 378 -13.22 8.19 13.68
CA ALA A 378 -12.00 8.81 14.19
C ALA A 378 -12.32 10.06 15.03
N HIS A 379 -13.26 10.90 14.58
CA HIS A 379 -13.71 12.07 15.32
C HIS A 379 -14.39 11.71 16.64
N VAL A 380 -15.22 10.67 16.66
CA VAL A 380 -15.83 10.13 17.90
C VAL A 380 -14.77 9.62 18.87
N LEU A 381 -13.75 8.91 18.37
CA LEU A 381 -12.64 8.44 19.20
C LEU A 381 -11.83 9.62 19.76
N TYR A 382 -11.48 10.59 18.92
CA TYR A 382 -10.75 11.78 19.33
C TYR A 382 -11.50 12.56 20.41
N ARG A 383 -12.81 12.77 20.27
CA ARG A 383 -13.62 13.46 21.29
C ARG A 383 -13.68 12.71 22.62
N SER A 384 -13.43 11.40 22.64
CA SER A 384 -13.43 10.61 23.88
C SER A 384 -12.14 10.70 24.69
N ASP A 385 -11.01 10.98 24.05
CA ASP A 385 -9.70 11.14 24.70
C ASP A 385 -8.83 12.13 23.92
N PRO A 386 -9.14 13.44 23.97
CA PRO A 386 -8.40 14.44 23.20
C PRO A 386 -6.99 14.60 23.76
N ALA A 387 -5.97 14.09 23.06
CA ALA A 387 -4.58 14.31 23.43
C ALA A 387 -4.02 15.57 22.73
N PRO A 388 -3.20 16.40 23.41
CA PRO A 388 -2.68 17.65 22.83
C PRO A 388 -1.87 17.47 21.54
N ARG A 389 -1.21 16.31 21.39
CA ARG A 389 -0.38 15.96 20.23
C ARG A 389 -1.13 15.17 19.14
N THR A 390 -2.45 15.04 19.23
CA THR A 390 -3.21 14.33 18.20
C THR A 390 -3.24 15.13 16.89
N VAL A 391 -2.57 14.58 15.88
CA VAL A 391 -2.50 15.16 14.53
C VAL A 391 -3.90 15.30 13.92
N LEU A 392 -4.18 16.48 13.35
CA LEU A 392 -5.43 16.80 12.64
C LEU A 392 -6.71 16.51 13.45
N ARG A 393 -6.67 16.70 14.78
CA ARG A 393 -7.83 16.40 15.66
C ARG A 393 -8.37 14.98 15.45
N GLY A 394 -7.46 14.04 15.19
CA GLY A 394 -7.75 12.62 14.98
C GLY A 394 -8.02 12.19 13.54
N LEU A 395 -8.04 13.12 12.57
CA LEU A 395 -8.32 12.82 11.16
C LEU A 395 -7.10 12.34 10.36
N ALA A 396 -5.94 12.17 11.01
CA ALA A 396 -4.71 11.74 10.36
C ALA A 396 -4.86 10.39 9.64
N GLY A 397 -5.46 9.39 10.30
CA GLY A 397 -5.72 8.09 9.70
C GLY A 397 -6.69 8.11 8.51
N PRO A 398 -7.88 8.73 8.61
CA PRO A 398 -8.78 8.94 7.47
C PRO A 398 -8.11 9.65 6.28
N ALA A 399 -7.34 10.70 6.54
CA ALA A 399 -6.61 11.42 5.50
C ALA A 399 -5.60 10.51 4.78
N VAL A 400 -4.82 9.74 5.52
CA VAL A 400 -3.84 8.80 4.95
C VAL A 400 -4.52 7.64 4.21
N ALA A 401 -5.66 7.13 4.69
CA ALA A 401 -6.45 6.14 3.97
C ALA A 401 -6.99 6.67 2.64
N LEU A 402 -7.46 7.93 2.60
CA LEU A 402 -7.88 8.59 1.37
C LEU A 402 -6.71 8.72 0.38
N LEU A 403 -5.53 9.13 0.85
CA LEU A 403 -4.34 9.25 0.00
C LEU A 403 -3.91 7.88 -0.56
N ALA A 404 -4.07 6.80 0.20
CA ALA A 404 -3.85 5.45 -0.31
C ALA A 404 -4.83 5.10 -1.46
N CYS A 405 -6.13 5.39 -1.28
CA CYS A 405 -7.15 5.20 -2.33
C CYS A 405 -6.85 6.05 -3.57
N ALA A 406 -6.51 7.33 -3.39
CA ALA A 406 -6.17 8.23 -4.48
C ALA A 406 -4.91 7.78 -5.24
N LEU A 407 -3.87 7.35 -4.53
CA LEU A 407 -2.67 6.79 -5.15
C LEU A 407 -3.00 5.55 -5.99
N GLY A 408 -3.81 4.63 -5.45
CA GLY A 408 -4.29 3.47 -6.19
C GLY A 408 -5.11 3.87 -7.45
N GLY A 409 -5.96 4.89 -7.34
CA GLY A 409 -6.75 5.43 -8.45
C GLY A 409 -5.88 6.05 -9.54
N VAL A 410 -4.90 6.88 -9.17
CA VAL A 410 -3.95 7.50 -10.12
C VAL A 410 -3.11 6.44 -10.82
N MET A 411 -2.62 5.42 -10.09
CA MET A 411 -1.85 4.33 -10.68
C MET A 411 -2.70 3.52 -11.67
N SER A 412 -3.95 3.21 -11.31
CA SER A 412 -4.88 2.47 -12.16
C SER A 412 -5.24 3.25 -13.41
N GLY A 413 -5.68 4.50 -13.25
CA GLY A 413 -5.99 5.41 -14.34
C GLY A 413 -4.79 5.63 -15.26
N GLY A 414 -3.60 5.74 -14.69
CA GLY A 414 -2.40 5.99 -15.47
C GLY A 414 -1.95 4.84 -16.35
N VAL A 415 -1.97 3.61 -15.83
CA VAL A 415 -1.67 2.43 -16.63
C VAL A 415 -2.74 2.23 -17.72
N SER A 416 -4.02 2.32 -17.37
CA SER A 416 -5.12 2.17 -18.34
C SER A 416 -5.05 3.22 -19.47
N GLN A 417 -4.81 4.48 -19.14
CA GLN A 417 -4.68 5.55 -20.15
C GLN A 417 -3.46 5.34 -21.04
N ARG A 418 -2.29 4.99 -20.48
CA ARG A 418 -1.08 4.76 -21.27
C ARG A 418 -1.20 3.56 -22.20
N VAL A 419 -1.82 2.47 -21.75
CA VAL A 419 -2.06 1.33 -22.63
C VAL A 419 -3.07 1.68 -23.72
N ALA A 420 -4.13 2.42 -23.39
CA ALA A 420 -5.09 2.88 -24.40
C ALA A 420 -4.43 3.79 -25.46
N ASP A 421 -3.64 4.77 -25.03
CA ASP A 421 -2.88 5.66 -25.93
C ASP A 421 -1.87 4.88 -26.79
N TRP A 422 -1.26 3.81 -26.25
CA TRP A 422 -0.35 2.95 -27.00
C TRP A 422 -1.07 2.06 -28.02
N LEU A 423 -2.23 1.52 -27.67
CA LEU A 423 -3.03 0.67 -28.56
C LEU A 423 -3.66 1.48 -29.70
N ASP A 424 -4.25 2.63 -29.38
CA ASP A 424 -4.99 3.48 -30.32
C ASP A 424 -4.43 4.91 -30.30
N GLY A 425 -3.17 5.07 -30.74
CA GLY A 425 -2.47 6.36 -30.75
C GLY A 425 -3.16 7.49 -31.52
N THR A 426 -4.15 7.17 -32.35
CA THR A 426 -5.00 8.16 -33.04
C THR A 426 -6.27 8.54 -32.26
N LYS A 427 -6.61 7.80 -31.20
CA LYS A 427 -7.81 7.97 -30.37
C LYS A 427 -9.13 7.93 -31.15
N THR A 428 -9.14 7.15 -32.23
CA THR A 428 -10.26 7.07 -33.18
C THR A 428 -10.81 5.66 -33.35
N SER A 429 -10.07 4.64 -32.91
CA SER A 429 -10.39 3.24 -33.19
C SER A 429 -11.13 2.58 -32.02
N ILE A 430 -10.81 2.94 -30.78
CA ILE A 430 -11.43 2.35 -29.58
C ILE A 430 -12.03 3.42 -28.66
N PRO A 431 -13.09 3.09 -27.90
CA PRO A 431 -13.65 3.99 -26.88
C PRO A 431 -12.68 4.40 -25.77
N GLY A 432 -11.65 3.59 -25.51
CA GLY A 432 -10.63 3.85 -24.50
C GLY A 432 -11.09 3.52 -23.07
N PRO A 433 -10.35 3.98 -22.05
CA PRO A 433 -10.57 3.59 -20.67
C PRO A 433 -11.85 4.20 -20.09
N PRO A 434 -12.31 3.73 -18.92
CA PRO A 434 -13.47 4.26 -18.22
C PRO A 434 -13.42 5.77 -18.02
N VAL A 435 -14.56 6.42 -18.23
CA VAL A 435 -14.76 7.87 -18.14
C VAL A 435 -14.25 8.40 -16.81
N LEU A 436 -14.53 7.70 -15.72
CA LEU A 436 -14.10 8.10 -14.39
C LEU A 436 -12.58 8.25 -14.29
N LEU A 437 -11.80 7.38 -14.93
CA LEU A 437 -10.34 7.46 -14.88
C LEU A 437 -9.84 8.73 -15.59
N THR A 438 -10.52 9.16 -16.66
CA THR A 438 -10.26 10.43 -17.34
C THR A 438 -10.63 11.63 -16.45
N TRP A 439 -11.75 11.58 -15.74
CA TRP A 439 -12.10 12.61 -14.75
C TRP A 439 -11.08 12.69 -13.61
N GLN A 440 -10.64 11.55 -13.06
CA GLN A 440 -9.61 11.49 -12.02
C GLN A 440 -8.26 12.02 -12.51
N ALA A 441 -7.91 11.81 -13.78
CA ALA A 441 -6.73 12.43 -14.38
C ALA A 441 -6.85 13.95 -14.46
N SER A 442 -8.02 14.46 -14.88
CA SER A 442 -8.25 15.89 -15.10
C SER A 442 -8.17 16.75 -13.83
N VAL A 443 -8.31 16.14 -12.65
CA VAL A 443 -8.20 16.87 -11.39
C VAL A 443 -6.76 17.02 -10.88
N ILE A 444 -5.80 16.28 -11.44
CA ILE A 444 -4.39 16.33 -11.02
C ILE A 444 -3.78 17.73 -11.20
N PRO A 445 -3.95 18.44 -12.34
CA PRO A 445 -3.46 19.82 -12.48
C PRO A 445 -3.98 20.76 -11.39
N ALA A 446 -5.28 20.66 -11.05
CA ALA A 446 -5.88 21.47 -10.00
C ALA A 446 -5.31 21.15 -8.61
N LEU A 447 -5.11 19.87 -8.30
CA LEU A 447 -4.44 19.44 -7.06
C LEU A 447 -3.01 19.99 -6.99
N LEU A 448 -2.23 19.88 -8.07
CA LEU A 448 -0.87 20.40 -8.12
C LEU A 448 -0.83 21.92 -7.96
N ALA A 449 -1.78 22.66 -8.55
CA ALA A 449 -1.88 24.11 -8.37
C ALA A 449 -2.10 24.49 -6.90
N VAL A 450 -3.00 23.80 -6.19
CA VAL A 450 -3.24 24.01 -4.75
C VAL A 450 -1.97 23.71 -3.94
N LEU A 451 -1.27 22.62 -4.26
CA LEU A 451 -0.01 22.26 -3.58
C LEU A 451 1.11 23.27 -3.87
N LEU A 452 1.19 23.81 -5.09
CA LEU A 452 2.16 24.85 -5.44
C LEU A 452 1.92 26.13 -4.62
N VAL A 453 0.66 26.55 -4.47
CA VAL A 453 0.31 27.71 -3.63
C VAL A 453 0.68 27.43 -2.16
N LEU A 454 0.37 26.25 -1.64
CA LEU A 454 0.73 25.87 -0.27
C LEU A 454 2.25 25.87 -0.05
N CYS A 455 2.99 25.23 -0.96
CA CYS A 455 4.46 25.18 -0.91
C CYS A 455 5.09 26.57 -1.04
N GLY A 456 4.56 27.44 -1.90
CA GLY A 456 4.98 28.83 -2.01
C GLY A 456 4.75 29.61 -0.72
N GLY A 457 3.59 29.44 -0.08
CA GLY A 457 3.28 30.04 1.21
C GLY A 457 4.18 29.56 2.35
N LEU A 458 4.44 28.25 2.42
CA LEU A 458 5.37 27.66 3.40
C LEU A 458 6.81 28.12 3.16
N GLY A 459 7.25 28.16 1.90
CA GLY A 459 8.57 28.66 1.52
C GLY A 459 8.76 30.13 1.90
N HIS A 460 7.74 30.95 1.65
CA HIS A 460 7.72 32.35 2.07
C HIS A 460 7.77 32.48 3.61
N ALA A 461 7.01 31.66 4.34
CA ALA A 461 7.03 31.65 5.80
C ALA A 461 8.41 31.25 6.37
N VAL A 462 9.03 30.20 5.83
CA VAL A 462 10.40 29.78 6.21
C VAL A 462 11.42 30.87 5.89
N TRP A 463 11.28 31.54 4.75
CA TRP A 463 12.17 32.65 4.39
C TRP A 463 12.07 33.82 5.39
N ARG A 464 10.84 34.17 5.81
CA ARG A 464 10.62 35.18 6.86
C ARG A 464 11.18 34.73 8.21
N LEU A 465 10.93 33.48 8.61
CA LEU A 465 11.43 32.91 9.86
C LEU A 465 12.96 32.88 9.87
N ARG A 466 13.60 32.46 8.78
CA ARG A 466 15.06 32.47 8.64
C ARG A 466 15.66 33.86 8.82
N ARG A 467 14.95 34.92 8.41
CA ARG A 467 15.39 36.31 8.66
C ARG A 467 15.30 36.66 10.14
N ALA A 468 14.21 36.29 10.82
CA ALA A 468 14.03 36.53 12.25
C ALA A 468 15.00 35.71 13.14
N GLU A 469 15.22 34.43 12.79
CA GLU A 469 16.09 33.51 13.51
C GLU A 469 17.56 33.95 13.55
N ARG A 470 18.03 34.77 12.60
CA ARG A 470 19.40 35.31 12.64
C ARG A 470 19.63 36.13 13.92
N ALA A 471 18.69 36.99 14.24
CA ALA A 471 18.74 37.81 15.46
C ALA A 471 18.51 36.97 16.73
N ALA A 472 17.83 35.82 16.64
CA ALA A 472 17.69 34.89 17.75
C ALA A 472 19.00 34.14 18.02
N VAL A 473 19.63 33.58 16.98
CA VAL A 473 20.93 32.88 17.09
C VAL A 473 22.00 33.80 17.66
N ASP A 474 22.07 35.06 17.21
CA ASP A 474 23.06 36.01 17.74
C ASP A 474 22.81 36.37 19.22
N ARG A 475 21.58 36.22 19.74
CA ARG A 475 21.24 36.39 21.16
C ARG A 475 21.52 35.16 22.01
N ASP A 476 21.35 33.95 21.45
CA ASP A 476 21.59 32.69 22.15
C ASP A 476 23.09 32.45 22.42
N TYR A 477 23.98 33.04 21.60
CA TYR A 477 25.44 32.88 21.70
C TYR A 477 26.15 34.23 21.84
N PRO A 478 25.92 34.98 22.94
CA PRO A 478 26.43 36.35 23.08
C PRO A 478 27.95 36.42 23.24
N ALA A 479 28.57 35.36 23.77
CA ALA A 479 30.01 35.28 24.08
C ALA A 479 30.86 34.67 22.94
N GLU A 480 30.24 34.19 21.87
CA GLU A 480 30.92 33.54 20.74
C GLU A 480 31.28 34.55 19.65
N THR A 481 32.40 34.32 18.94
CA THR A 481 32.79 35.15 17.79
C THR A 481 31.76 35.00 16.68
N LYS A 482 31.14 36.12 16.28
CA LYS A 482 30.05 36.14 15.30
C LYS A 482 30.57 35.90 13.89
N ASP A 483 30.27 34.72 13.33
CA ASP A 483 30.43 34.42 11.90
C ASP A 483 29.08 34.52 11.18
N PRO A 484 28.85 35.53 10.32
CA PRO A 484 27.61 35.69 9.57
C PRO A 484 27.25 34.49 8.68
N ALA A 485 28.23 33.72 8.20
CA ALA A 485 27.98 32.52 7.42
C ALA A 485 27.46 31.38 8.31
N ARG A 486 28.09 31.14 9.46
CA ARG A 486 27.62 30.16 10.46
C ARG A 486 26.25 30.53 11.03
N THR A 487 26.01 31.78 11.43
CA THR A 487 24.68 32.25 11.89
C THR A 487 23.60 32.00 10.83
N ARG A 488 23.87 32.33 9.55
CA ARG A 488 22.92 32.08 8.45
C ARG A 488 22.63 30.61 8.18
N ARG A 489 23.59 29.72 8.47
CA ARG A 489 23.42 28.26 8.38
C ARG A 489 22.56 27.75 9.54
N ILE A 490 22.85 28.14 10.78
CA ILE A 490 22.08 27.74 11.97
C ILE A 490 20.63 28.24 11.86
N ALA A 491 20.43 29.53 11.57
CA ALA A 491 19.10 30.12 11.37
C ALA A 491 18.34 29.45 10.21
N GLY A 492 19.06 29.09 9.14
CA GLY A 492 18.49 28.32 8.03
C GLY A 492 18.03 26.93 8.44
N ALA A 493 18.84 26.20 9.21
CA ALA A 493 18.51 24.88 9.72
C ALA A 493 17.33 24.91 10.70
N ARG A 494 17.31 25.86 11.66
CA ARG A 494 16.18 26.07 12.59
C ARG A 494 14.89 26.39 11.85
N ALA A 495 14.93 27.32 10.89
CA ALA A 495 13.76 27.68 10.11
C ALA A 495 13.25 26.52 9.25
N LEU A 496 14.15 25.75 8.62
CA LEU A 496 13.77 24.59 7.82
C LEU A 496 13.19 23.47 8.69
N ALA A 497 13.72 23.27 9.90
CA ALA A 497 13.20 22.28 10.85
C ALA A 497 11.72 22.54 11.19
N SER A 498 11.28 23.81 11.24
CA SER A 498 9.86 24.14 11.49
C SER A 498 8.88 23.61 10.43
N LEU A 499 9.36 23.19 9.25
CA LEU A 499 8.51 22.55 8.24
C LEU A 499 7.99 21.18 8.69
N THR A 500 8.70 20.47 9.57
CA THR A 500 8.22 19.17 10.07
C THR A 500 6.93 19.32 10.86
N ASP A 501 6.79 20.42 11.61
CA ASP A 501 5.56 20.78 12.33
C ASP A 501 4.39 21.15 11.38
N ARG A 502 4.70 21.51 10.13
CA ARG A 502 3.71 21.81 9.08
C ARG A 502 3.30 20.58 8.26
N GLY A 503 3.93 19.43 8.46
CA GLY A 503 3.56 18.17 7.80
C GLY A 503 2.06 17.83 7.87
N PRO A 504 1.41 17.93 9.04
CA PRO A 504 -0.03 17.75 9.17
C PRO A 504 -0.86 18.65 8.26
N LEU A 505 -0.48 19.92 8.10
CA LEU A 505 -1.19 20.87 7.23
C LEU A 505 -1.12 20.42 5.77
N VAL A 506 0.06 19.98 5.31
CA VAL A 506 0.23 19.47 3.95
C VAL A 506 -0.67 18.26 3.71
N ILE A 507 -0.69 17.30 4.66
CA ILE A 507 -1.56 16.13 4.60
C ILE A 507 -3.04 16.55 4.56
N ALA A 508 -3.46 17.49 5.41
CA ALA A 508 -4.85 17.96 5.47
C ALA A 508 -5.30 18.64 4.17
N VAL A 509 -4.48 19.55 3.63
CA VAL A 509 -4.80 20.25 2.39
C VAL A 509 -4.83 19.27 1.22
N THR A 510 -3.86 18.35 1.14
CA THR A 510 -3.81 17.34 0.08
C THR A 510 -5.03 16.43 0.15
N ALA A 511 -5.34 15.90 1.33
CA ALA A 511 -6.46 14.99 1.53
C ALA A 511 -7.81 15.69 1.30
N GLY A 512 -8.01 16.90 1.85
CA GLY A 512 -9.24 17.68 1.66
C GLY A 512 -9.47 18.04 0.18
N THR A 513 -8.43 18.48 -0.52
CA THR A 513 -8.49 18.80 -1.96
C THR A 513 -8.77 17.54 -2.77
N THR A 514 -8.08 16.42 -2.46
CA THR A 514 -8.29 15.13 -3.11
C THR A 514 -9.72 14.63 -2.92
N LEU A 515 -10.30 14.78 -1.72
CA LEU A 515 -11.68 14.38 -1.45
C LEU A 515 -12.64 15.22 -2.30
N LEU A 516 -12.50 16.55 -2.26
CA LEU A 516 -13.36 17.48 -2.99
C LEU A 516 -13.31 17.21 -4.50
N LEU A 517 -12.11 17.19 -5.07
CA LEU A 517 -11.90 16.97 -6.50
C LEU A 517 -12.28 15.55 -6.93
N GLY A 518 -11.99 14.54 -6.10
CA GLY A 518 -12.39 13.16 -6.34
C GLY A 518 -13.90 12.97 -6.35
N THR A 519 -14.62 13.64 -5.44
CA THR A 519 -16.09 13.68 -5.44
C THR A 519 -16.63 14.39 -6.68
N ALA A 520 -16.06 15.53 -7.07
CA ALA A 520 -16.45 16.22 -8.29
C ALA A 520 -16.23 15.36 -9.54
N ALA A 521 -15.08 14.68 -9.64
CA ALA A 521 -14.77 13.73 -10.70
C ALA A 521 -15.76 12.56 -10.76
N LEU A 522 -16.12 12.00 -9.61
CA LEU A 522 -17.10 10.92 -9.52
C LEU A 522 -18.50 11.37 -9.95
N VAL A 523 -18.96 12.51 -9.44
CA VAL A 523 -20.27 13.07 -9.79
C VAL A 523 -20.32 13.44 -11.27
N GLY A 524 -19.28 14.09 -11.79
CA GLY A 524 -19.16 14.45 -13.21
C GLY A 524 -19.22 13.21 -14.11
N ALA A 525 -18.44 12.17 -13.79
CA ALA A 525 -18.45 10.93 -14.56
C ALA A 525 -19.80 10.21 -14.55
N LEU A 526 -20.45 10.08 -13.38
CA LEU A 526 -21.71 9.37 -13.22
C LEU A 526 -22.91 10.12 -13.81
N SER A 527 -22.91 11.46 -13.72
CA SER A 527 -24.02 12.29 -14.23
C SER A 527 -23.99 12.48 -15.74
N THR A 528 -22.79 12.58 -16.34
CA THR A 528 -22.65 12.91 -17.77
C THR A 528 -22.41 11.69 -18.63
N GLY A 529 -21.78 10.64 -18.10
CA GLY A 529 -21.29 9.50 -18.90
C GLY A 529 -20.26 9.89 -19.96
N ARG A 530 -19.70 11.11 -19.90
CA ARG A 530 -18.78 11.68 -20.89
C ARG A 530 -17.48 12.12 -20.22
N THR A 531 -16.41 12.22 -21.00
CA THR A 531 -15.14 12.78 -20.53
C THR A 531 -15.33 14.25 -20.13
N PRO A 532 -14.44 14.84 -19.30
CA PRO A 532 -14.53 16.25 -18.91
C PRO A 532 -14.74 17.21 -20.07
N ALA A 533 -13.98 17.05 -21.16
CA ALA A 533 -14.14 17.88 -22.37
C ALA A 533 -15.53 17.70 -22.99
N GLY A 534 -15.98 16.45 -23.20
CA GLY A 534 -17.28 16.15 -23.81
C GLY A 534 -18.49 16.48 -22.92
N ALA A 535 -18.29 16.59 -21.61
CA ALA A 535 -19.28 17.09 -20.66
C ALA A 535 -19.40 18.62 -20.69
N ALA A 536 -18.32 19.32 -21.07
CA ALA A 536 -18.28 20.77 -21.21
C ALA A 536 -18.71 21.24 -22.62
N ASP A 537 -19.04 20.32 -23.53
CA ASP A 537 -19.58 20.65 -24.85
C ASP A 537 -20.86 21.51 -24.71
N GLY A 538 -20.88 22.68 -25.37
CA GLY A 538 -21.99 23.62 -25.29
C GLY A 538 -21.97 24.56 -24.07
N THR A 539 -20.94 24.49 -23.21
CA THR A 539 -20.68 25.49 -22.17
C THR A 539 -19.89 26.68 -22.73
N PRO A 540 -19.85 27.85 -22.04
CA PRO A 540 -19.03 28.98 -22.44
C PRO A 540 -17.57 28.59 -22.77
N ALA A 541 -16.98 29.22 -23.79
CA ALA A 541 -15.67 28.84 -24.34
C ALA A 541 -14.55 28.74 -23.29
N LEU A 542 -14.59 29.59 -22.25
CA LEU A 542 -13.64 29.54 -21.14
C LEU A 542 -13.76 28.23 -20.33
N LEU A 543 -14.97 27.77 -20.04
CA LEU A 543 -15.22 26.55 -19.28
C LEU A 543 -14.88 25.31 -20.11
N HIS A 544 -15.28 25.29 -21.38
CA HIS A 544 -14.92 24.23 -22.30
C HIS A 544 -13.39 24.12 -22.47
N GLY A 545 -12.72 25.26 -22.72
CA GLY A 545 -11.27 25.30 -22.84
C GLY A 545 -10.54 24.90 -21.55
N ALA A 546 -11.06 25.27 -20.38
CA ALA A 546 -10.51 24.85 -19.09
C ALA A 546 -10.66 23.32 -18.86
N ALA A 547 -11.81 22.75 -19.22
CA ALA A 547 -12.06 21.31 -19.10
C ALA A 547 -11.16 20.49 -20.03
N ASP A 548 -11.00 20.94 -21.28
CA ASP A 548 -10.12 20.31 -22.26
C ASP A 548 -8.64 20.41 -21.85
N ALA A 549 -8.19 21.60 -21.43
CA ALA A 549 -6.83 21.81 -20.92
C ALA A 549 -6.55 20.95 -19.67
N ALA A 550 -7.49 20.87 -18.72
CA ALA A 550 -7.35 20.05 -17.53
C ALA A 550 -7.26 18.55 -17.88
N GLN A 551 -8.09 18.08 -18.80
CA GLN A 551 -8.06 16.70 -19.31
C GLN A 551 -6.73 16.38 -20.00
N ALA A 552 -6.28 17.24 -20.90
CA ALA A 552 -5.02 17.08 -21.63
C ALA A 552 -3.81 17.10 -20.68
N LEU A 553 -3.70 18.13 -19.83
CA LEU A 553 -2.62 18.25 -18.84
C LEU A 553 -2.64 17.08 -17.86
N GLY A 554 -3.81 16.65 -17.39
CA GLY A 554 -3.98 15.48 -16.54
C GLY A 554 -3.42 14.22 -17.19
N SER A 555 -3.75 13.98 -18.46
CA SER A 555 -3.22 12.85 -19.24
C SER A 555 -1.70 12.91 -19.43
N TRP A 556 -1.13 14.10 -19.68
CA TRP A 556 0.32 14.29 -19.78
C TRP A 556 1.04 14.06 -18.46
N LEU A 557 0.50 14.60 -17.36
CA LEU A 557 1.07 14.46 -16.02
C LEU A 557 1.06 13.00 -15.54
N ILE A 558 -0.03 12.27 -15.82
CA ILE A 558 -0.10 10.83 -15.61
C ILE A 558 0.99 10.10 -16.40
N GLY A 559 1.18 10.48 -17.67
CA GLY A 559 2.25 9.97 -18.51
C GLY A 559 3.63 10.17 -17.95
N LEU A 560 3.93 11.42 -17.59
CA LEU A 560 5.18 11.80 -16.96
C LEU A 560 5.37 11.03 -15.64
N GLY A 561 4.33 10.94 -14.80
CA GLY A 561 4.34 10.19 -13.56
C GLY A 561 4.66 8.71 -13.77
N PHE A 562 4.08 8.06 -14.79
CA PHE A 562 4.36 6.67 -15.15
C PHE A 562 5.82 6.49 -15.61
N ILE A 563 6.33 7.38 -16.46
CA ILE A 563 7.73 7.34 -16.91
C ILE A 563 8.68 7.54 -15.72
N VAL A 564 8.41 8.51 -14.85
CA VAL A 564 9.17 8.75 -13.62
C VAL A 564 9.13 7.51 -12.72
N PHE A 565 7.98 6.88 -12.56
CA PHE A 565 7.82 5.67 -11.76
C PHE A 565 8.67 4.50 -12.30
N VAL A 566 8.60 4.22 -13.61
CA VAL A 566 9.37 3.13 -14.25
C VAL A 566 10.87 3.42 -14.22
N THR A 567 11.27 4.65 -14.52
CA THR A 567 12.68 5.06 -14.52
C THR A 567 13.29 5.03 -13.13
N TRP A 568 12.56 5.49 -12.09
CA TRP A 568 13.00 5.39 -10.70
C TRP A 568 13.03 3.94 -10.21
N GLY A 569 12.05 3.11 -10.59
CA GLY A 569 12.09 1.67 -10.30
C GLY A 569 13.33 1.00 -10.89
N ARG A 570 13.64 1.30 -12.17
CA ARG A 570 14.85 0.80 -12.84
C ARG A 570 16.14 1.36 -12.22
N ARG A 571 16.15 2.64 -11.81
CA ARG A 571 17.31 3.25 -11.16
C ARG A 571 17.56 2.63 -9.78
N ALA A 572 16.51 2.44 -8.99
CA ALA A 572 16.60 1.74 -7.71
C ALA A 572 17.03 0.28 -7.89
N TYR A 573 16.70 -0.38 -9.00
CA TYR A 573 17.27 -1.70 -9.26
C TYR A 573 18.81 -1.68 -9.39
N LYS A 574 19.36 -0.65 -10.03
CA LYS A 574 20.78 -0.58 -10.41
C LYS A 574 21.69 0.19 -9.44
N ASP A 575 21.16 1.17 -8.69
CA ASP A 575 21.94 2.14 -7.92
C ASP A 575 21.60 2.08 -6.42
N ALA A 576 22.61 1.80 -5.59
CA ALA A 576 22.48 1.68 -4.13
C ALA A 576 22.04 2.98 -3.44
N THR A 577 22.40 4.14 -3.98
CA THR A 577 22.00 5.45 -3.40
C THR A 577 20.53 5.75 -3.66
N ALA A 578 20.04 5.46 -4.87
CA ALA A 578 18.63 5.52 -5.21
C ALA A 578 17.81 4.52 -4.38
N ARG A 579 18.32 3.30 -4.15
CA ARG A 579 17.71 2.32 -3.23
C ARG A 579 17.57 2.85 -1.82
N ARG A 580 18.58 3.54 -1.29
CA ARG A 580 18.53 4.10 0.06
C ARG A 580 17.40 5.14 0.21
N THR A 581 17.16 5.94 -0.82
CA THR A 581 16.07 6.95 -0.81
C THR A 581 14.70 6.30 -0.75
N ILE A 582 14.46 5.26 -1.58
CA ILE A 582 13.22 4.47 -1.52
C ILE A 582 13.14 3.66 -0.22
N GLY A 583 14.29 3.17 0.27
CA GLY A 583 14.43 2.45 1.53
C GLY A 583 13.94 3.25 2.73
N ILE A 584 14.20 4.56 2.78
CA ILE A 584 13.68 5.46 3.84
C ILE A 584 12.15 5.43 3.92
N LEU A 585 11.47 5.45 2.78
CA LEU A 585 10.01 5.38 2.75
C LEU A 585 9.50 4.04 3.30
N TRP A 586 10.20 2.96 2.96
CA TRP A 586 9.89 1.62 3.44
C TRP A 586 10.27 1.40 4.91
N ASP A 587 11.34 1.99 5.41
CA ASP A 587 11.70 2.02 6.84
C ASP A 587 10.50 2.51 7.65
N VAL A 588 9.95 3.67 7.27
CA VAL A 588 8.81 4.27 7.97
C VAL A 588 7.54 3.45 7.77
N GLY A 589 7.30 2.98 6.55
CA GLY A 589 6.09 2.25 6.18
C GLY A 589 5.98 0.85 6.76
N THR A 590 7.10 0.15 6.94
CA THR A 590 7.16 -1.24 7.41
C THR A 590 7.63 -1.37 8.85
N PHE A 591 8.01 -0.27 9.51
CA PHE A 591 8.18 -0.24 10.96
C PHE A 591 6.94 -0.77 11.69
N TRP A 592 5.74 -0.43 11.20
CA TRP A 592 4.50 -0.84 11.85
C TRP A 592 4.05 -2.24 11.43
N PRO A 593 3.59 -3.08 12.37
CA PRO A 593 3.17 -4.43 12.03
C PRO A 593 1.96 -4.44 11.09
N ARG A 594 1.84 -5.51 10.31
CA ARG A 594 0.70 -5.74 9.41
C ARG A 594 -0.60 -5.82 10.21
N ALA A 595 -1.55 -4.95 9.90
CA ALA A 595 -2.82 -4.84 10.64
C ALA A 595 -4.04 -4.70 9.72
N ALA A 596 -3.88 -4.03 8.57
CA ALA A 596 -4.96 -3.84 7.60
C ALA A 596 -4.80 -4.70 6.34
N HIS A 597 -3.56 -4.99 5.94
CA HIS A 597 -3.20 -5.70 4.72
C HIS A 597 -2.19 -6.83 5.03
N PRO A 598 -2.21 -7.97 4.30
CA PRO A 598 -1.30 -9.10 4.52
C PRO A 598 0.14 -8.88 4.05
#